data_AF-A0A811MYJ2-F1
#
_entry.id   AF-A0A811MYJ2-F1
#
_cell.length_a   1.000
_cell.length_b   1.000
_cell.length_c   1.000
_cell.angle_alpha   90.00
_cell.angle_beta   90.00
_cell.angle_gamma   90.00
#
_symmetry.space_group_name_H-M   'P 1'
#
loop_
_entity.id
_entity.type
_entity.pdbx_description
1 polymer ?
#
loop_
_entity_poly.entity_id
_entity_poly.type
_entity_poly.pdbx_seq_one_letter_code
_entity_poly.pdbx_strand_id
1 'polypeptide(L)'
;MSFAKNPKRFDGSLFRDNIENLVDNAKHQYENLLLSSACETVLEIGNLGNLYVDEQAHGPVSSKGDLVLILETTRIITIALSPITPSLPLRIYTQLGFTEDQFRVLRWEDTKWGGLKAGQVMSEPKPVFARIETETEEDAQASSKAAKGGKKKARSKGLVEA
;
A
#
# COMPACT_ATOMS: atom_id res chain seq x y z
N MET A 1 13.10 -12.75 -38.80
CA MET A 1 12.43 -13.52 -37.73
C MET A 1 12.67 -12.82 -36.40
N SER A 2 11.58 -12.55 -35.69
CA SER A 2 11.46 -12.22 -34.26
C SER A 2 12.20 -10.99 -33.72
N PHE A 3 11.52 -9.84 -33.74
CA PHE A 3 11.62 -8.88 -32.64
C PHE A 3 10.56 -9.28 -31.62
N ALA A 4 11.03 -9.78 -30.47
CA ALA A 4 10.19 -10.12 -29.35
C ALA A 4 9.28 -8.93 -28.99
N LYS A 5 7.97 -9.20 -28.89
CA LYS A 5 7.01 -8.28 -28.28
C LYS A 5 7.57 -7.84 -26.93
N ASN A 6 7.88 -6.56 -26.78
CA ASN A 6 8.04 -5.94 -25.47
C ASN A 6 6.83 -6.35 -24.62
N PRO A 7 7.01 -6.85 -23.39
CA PRO A 7 5.87 -7.03 -22.49
C PRO A 7 5.19 -5.67 -22.38
N LYS A 8 3.89 -5.61 -22.67
CA LYS A 8 3.11 -4.38 -22.61
C LYS A 8 3.25 -3.81 -21.20
N ARG A 9 4.06 -2.76 -21.05
CA ARG A 9 4.08 -1.95 -19.82
C ARG A 9 2.66 -1.47 -19.59
N PHE A 10 2.11 -1.68 -18.39
CA PHE A 10 0.79 -1.18 -18.07
C PHE A 10 0.78 0.33 -18.23
N ASP A 11 -0.21 0.85 -18.96
CA ASP A 11 -0.24 2.26 -19.35
C ASP A 11 -0.59 3.14 -18.15
N GLY A 12 0.34 4.02 -17.77
CA GLY A 12 0.15 4.96 -16.68
C GLY A 12 -1.01 5.93 -16.91
N SER A 13 -1.35 6.25 -18.16
CA SER A 13 -2.56 7.06 -18.45
C SER A 13 -3.83 6.27 -18.18
N LEU A 14 -3.95 5.04 -18.69
CA LEU A 14 -5.13 4.20 -18.40
C LEU A 14 -5.32 3.96 -16.90
N PHE A 15 -4.23 3.76 -16.16
CA PHE A 15 -4.30 3.65 -14.72
C PHE A 15 -4.86 4.93 -14.08
N ARG A 16 -4.37 6.11 -14.48
CA ARG A 16 -4.89 7.40 -13.99
C ARG A 16 -6.38 7.57 -14.27
N ASP A 17 -6.79 7.32 -15.52
CA ASP A 17 -8.17 7.47 -15.96
C ASP A 17 -9.11 6.53 -15.18
N ASN A 18 -8.67 5.29 -14.92
CA ASN A 18 -9.45 4.34 -14.11
C ASN A 18 -9.65 4.82 -12.67
N ILE A 19 -8.62 5.38 -12.04
CA ILE A 19 -8.74 5.95 -10.69
C ILE A 19 -9.68 7.16 -10.69
N GLU A 20 -9.58 8.06 -11.68
CA GLU A 20 -10.48 9.22 -11.80
C GLU A 20 -11.94 8.78 -11.93
N ASN A 21 -12.23 7.79 -12.78
CA ASN A 21 -13.57 7.24 -12.93
C ASN A 21 -14.11 6.62 -11.63
N LEU A 22 -13.27 5.90 -10.87
CA LEU A 22 -13.66 5.34 -9.57
C LEU A 22 -13.94 6.43 -8.53
N VAL A 23 -13.13 7.50 -8.51
CA VAL A 23 -13.35 8.66 -7.65
C VAL A 23 -14.67 9.34 -7.99
N ASP A 24 -14.97 9.58 -9.27
CA ASP A 24 -16.23 10.20 -9.68
C ASP A 24 -17.44 9.32 -9.33
N ASN A 25 -17.33 8.00 -9.50
CA ASN A 25 -18.38 7.07 -9.10
C ASN A 25 -18.58 7.04 -7.57
N ALA A 26 -17.49 7.00 -6.79
CA ALA A 26 -17.55 7.06 -5.33
C ALA A 26 -18.19 8.37 -4.85
N LYS A 27 -17.88 9.49 -5.50
CA LYS A 27 -18.51 10.80 -5.22
C LYS A 27 -20.02 10.71 -5.37
N HIS A 28 -20.48 10.22 -6.53
CA HIS A 28 -21.90 10.05 -6.81
C HIS A 28 -22.57 9.12 -5.78
N GLN A 29 -21.92 8.02 -5.40
CA GLN A 29 -22.45 7.10 -4.39
C GLN A 29 -22.57 7.75 -3.00
N TYR A 30 -21.57 8.54 -2.58
CA TYR A 30 -21.65 9.32 -1.33
C TYR A 30 -22.77 10.36 -1.37
N GLU A 31 -22.91 11.10 -2.47
CA GLU A 31 -23.96 12.11 -2.66
C GLU A 31 -25.37 11.50 -2.62
N ASN A 32 -25.51 10.23 -3.02
CA ASN A 32 -26.77 9.48 -2.98
C ASN A 32 -26.93 8.58 -1.74
N LEU A 33 -26.04 8.70 -0.74
CA LEU A 33 -26.06 7.91 0.50
C LEU A 33 -25.94 6.39 0.29
N LEU A 34 -25.35 5.95 -0.82
CA LEU A 34 -25.08 4.55 -1.14
C LEU A 34 -23.75 4.10 -0.50
N LEU A 35 -23.70 4.12 0.84
CA LEU A 35 -22.44 3.99 1.60
C LEU A 35 -21.70 2.68 1.36
N SER A 36 -22.40 1.54 1.27
CA SER A 36 -21.76 0.25 1.01
C SER A 36 -21.06 0.25 -0.35
N SER A 37 -21.74 0.72 -1.40
CA SER A 37 -21.19 0.82 -2.74
C SER A 37 -20.05 1.85 -2.82
N ALA A 38 -20.14 2.95 -2.08
CA ALA A 38 -19.05 3.92 -1.94
C ALA A 38 -17.80 3.26 -1.34
N CYS A 39 -17.95 2.50 -0.25
CA CYS A 39 -16.85 1.77 0.37
C CYS A 39 -16.22 0.76 -0.61
N GLU A 40 -17.03 -0.03 -1.31
CA GLU A 40 -16.54 -0.99 -2.33
C GLU A 40 -15.75 -0.28 -3.44
N THR A 41 -16.29 0.82 -3.97
CA THR A 41 -15.66 1.59 -5.04
C THR A 41 -14.35 2.23 -4.58
N VAL A 42 -14.31 2.75 -3.35
CA VAL A 42 -13.09 3.32 -2.78
C VAL A 42 -12.03 2.24 -2.51
N LEU A 43 -12.42 1.04 -2.06
CA LEU A 43 -11.49 -0.08 -1.89
C LEU A 43 -10.93 -0.58 -3.24
N GLU A 44 -11.72 -0.51 -4.31
CA GLU A 44 -11.27 -0.87 -5.65
C GLU A 44 -10.12 0.00 -6.16
N ILE A 45 -10.05 1.27 -5.76
CA ILE A 45 -8.88 2.14 -6.03
C ILE A 45 -7.60 1.51 -5.46
N GLY A 46 -7.68 0.94 -4.26
CA GLY A 46 -6.56 0.27 -3.60
C GLY A 46 -6.19 -1.04 -4.29
N ASN A 47 -7.18 -1.81 -4.72
CA ASN A 47 -6.98 -3.06 -5.48
C ASN A 47 -6.25 -2.78 -6.81
N LEU A 48 -6.71 -1.78 -7.57
CA LEU A 48 -6.04 -1.37 -8.80
C LEU A 48 -4.61 -0.88 -8.56
N GLY A 49 -4.37 -0.15 -7.46
CA GLY A 49 -3.04 0.25 -7.05
C GLY A 49 -2.11 -0.94 -6.78
N ASN A 50 -2.60 -1.95 -6.05
CA ASN A 50 -1.84 -3.16 -5.78
C ASN A 50 -1.55 -3.95 -7.06
N LEU A 51 -2.56 -4.11 -7.93
CA LEU A 51 -2.39 -4.77 -9.23
C LEU A 51 -1.34 -4.06 -10.08
N TYR A 52 -1.37 -2.73 -10.13
CA TYR A 52 -0.37 -1.94 -10.84
C TYR A 52 1.04 -2.18 -10.28
N VAL A 53 1.20 -2.21 -8.94
CA VAL A 53 2.50 -2.53 -8.33
C VAL A 53 2.98 -3.91 -8.72
N ASP A 54 2.12 -4.93 -8.65
CA ASP A 54 2.47 -6.32 -8.97
C ASP A 54 2.91 -6.47 -10.43
N GLU A 55 2.18 -5.84 -11.36
CA GLU A 55 2.54 -5.89 -12.78
C GLU A 55 3.85 -5.15 -13.09
N GLN A 56 4.14 -4.05 -12.39
CA GLN A 56 5.42 -3.34 -12.55
C GLN A 56 6.58 -4.00 -11.80
N ALA A 57 6.31 -4.79 -10.74
CA ALA A 57 7.32 -5.50 -9.95
C ALA A 57 8.06 -6.58 -10.75
N HIS A 58 7.47 -7.07 -11.84
CA HIS A 58 8.12 -8.01 -12.77
C HIS A 58 9.12 -7.34 -13.73
N GLY A 59 9.28 -6.00 -13.69
CA GLY A 59 10.21 -5.24 -14.52
C GLY A 59 11.43 -4.67 -13.75
N PRO A 60 12.47 -4.19 -14.46
CA PRO A 60 13.69 -3.68 -13.83
C PRO A 60 13.41 -2.33 -13.16
N VAL A 61 13.17 -2.35 -11.85
CA VAL A 61 13.00 -1.18 -10.95
C VAL A 61 11.81 -0.29 -11.34
N SER A 62 10.79 -0.23 -10.48
CA SER A 62 9.68 0.73 -10.62
C SER A 62 10.24 2.10 -10.95
N SER A 63 9.91 2.64 -12.13
CA SER A 63 10.48 3.90 -12.55
C SER A 63 10.03 4.99 -11.57
N LYS A 64 10.77 6.09 -11.47
CA LYS A 64 10.36 7.23 -10.63
C LYS A 64 8.91 7.67 -10.91
N GLY A 65 8.45 7.54 -12.16
CA GLY A 65 7.07 7.83 -12.55
C GLY A 65 6.05 6.86 -11.96
N ASP A 66 6.36 5.57 -11.94
CA ASP A 66 5.47 4.53 -11.39
C ASP A 66 5.32 4.68 -9.86
N LEU A 67 6.41 5.04 -9.17
CA LEU A 67 6.36 5.35 -7.74
C LEU A 67 5.49 6.58 -7.46
N VAL A 68 5.63 7.65 -8.26
CA VAL A 68 4.79 8.85 -8.14
C VAL A 68 3.32 8.51 -8.36
N LEU A 69 3.01 7.65 -9.34
CA LEU A 69 1.65 7.17 -9.59
C LEU A 69 1.06 6.48 -8.36
N ILE A 70 1.77 5.53 -7.77
CA ILE A 70 1.30 4.78 -6.60
C ILE A 70 1.16 5.66 -5.36
N LEU A 71 2.11 6.57 -5.12
CA LEU A 71 2.03 7.51 -3.99
C LEU A 71 0.86 8.49 -4.16
N GLU A 72 0.62 8.97 -5.37
CA GLU A 72 -0.56 9.78 -5.68
C GLU A 72 -1.85 8.99 -5.49
N THR A 73 -1.96 7.77 -6.00
CA THR A 73 -3.13 6.90 -5.76
C THR A 73 -3.37 6.69 -4.27
N THR A 74 -2.30 6.47 -3.49
CA THR A 74 -2.37 6.36 -2.03
C THR A 74 -2.92 7.64 -1.39
N ARG A 75 -2.50 8.83 -1.87
CA ARG A 75 -3.05 10.12 -1.42
C ARG A 75 -4.53 10.24 -1.76
N ILE A 76 -4.94 9.82 -2.97
CA ILE A 76 -6.32 9.92 -3.45
C ILE A 76 -7.26 9.03 -2.64
N ILE A 77 -6.93 7.74 -2.48
CA ILE A 77 -7.76 6.81 -1.68
C ILE A 77 -7.84 7.25 -0.21
N THR A 78 -6.77 7.83 0.32
CA THR A 78 -6.76 8.42 1.67
C THR A 78 -7.85 9.49 1.81
N ILE A 79 -7.92 10.43 0.86
CA ILE A 79 -8.95 11.48 0.87
C ILE A 79 -10.36 10.88 0.74
N ALA A 80 -10.54 9.93 -0.19
CA ALA A 80 -11.83 9.29 -0.45
C ALA A 80 -12.36 8.41 0.71
N LEU A 81 -11.48 7.91 1.58
CA LEU A 81 -11.83 7.16 2.79
C LEU A 81 -12.20 8.05 3.99
N SER A 82 -11.86 9.35 3.94
CA SER A 82 -12.06 10.28 5.06
C SER A 82 -13.51 10.38 5.59
N PRO A 83 -14.59 10.25 4.76
CA PRO A 83 -15.96 10.32 5.26
C PRO A 83 -16.36 9.14 6.16
N ILE A 84 -15.71 7.97 6.02
CA ILE A 84 -16.10 6.73 6.71
C ILE A 84 -15.14 6.38 7.85
N THR A 85 -13.85 6.64 7.69
CA THR A 85 -12.82 6.18 8.63
C THR A 85 -11.82 7.26 9.05
N PRO A 86 -12.22 8.50 9.38
CA PRO A 86 -11.35 9.70 9.38
C PRO A 86 -10.00 9.59 10.11
N SER A 87 -9.92 8.82 11.20
CA SER A 87 -8.66 8.60 11.92
C SER A 87 -7.63 7.79 11.14
N LEU A 88 -8.08 6.90 10.26
CA LEU A 88 -7.24 6.00 9.47
C LEU A 88 -6.57 6.76 8.30
N PRO A 89 -7.30 7.48 7.42
CA PRO A 89 -6.69 8.36 6.45
C PRO A 89 -5.73 9.39 7.03
N LEU A 90 -6.02 9.98 8.19
CA LEU A 90 -5.09 10.90 8.84
C LEU A 90 -3.71 10.24 9.09
N ARG A 91 -3.70 8.98 9.54
CA ARG A 91 -2.46 8.20 9.74
C ARG A 91 -1.72 7.90 8.43
N ILE A 92 -2.42 7.75 7.30
CA ILE A 92 -1.80 7.56 5.99
C ILE A 92 -1.26 8.89 5.46
N TYR A 93 -2.07 9.96 5.55
CA TYR A 93 -1.76 11.29 5.04
C TYR A 93 -0.52 11.89 5.71
N THR A 94 -0.38 11.68 7.03
CA THR A 94 0.81 12.08 7.79
C THR A 94 2.06 11.30 7.41
N GLN A 95 1.94 10.01 7.07
CA GLN A 95 3.08 9.23 6.56
C GLN A 95 3.53 9.71 5.18
N LEU A 96 2.59 10.19 4.35
CA LEU A 96 2.91 10.86 3.08
C LEU A 96 3.60 12.22 3.28
N GLY A 97 3.76 12.73 4.51
CA GLY A 97 4.45 13.99 4.79
C GLY A 97 3.55 15.22 4.87
N PHE A 98 2.22 15.04 4.94
CA PHE A 98 1.28 16.12 5.20
C PHE A 98 1.01 16.30 6.70
N THR A 99 0.50 17.47 7.07
CA THR A 99 0.12 17.79 8.46
C THR A 99 -1.35 17.47 8.74
N GLU A 100 -1.70 17.35 10.02
CA GLU A 100 -3.10 17.19 10.44
C GLU A 100 -3.96 18.41 10.07
N ASP A 101 -3.41 19.62 10.13
CA ASP A 101 -4.13 20.84 9.72
C ASP A 101 -4.48 20.82 8.23
N GLN A 102 -3.56 20.34 7.38
CA GLN A 102 -3.85 20.12 5.96
C GLN A 102 -4.93 19.06 5.77
N PHE A 103 -4.94 18.00 6.58
CA PHE A 103 -5.98 16.97 6.52
C PHE A 103 -7.37 17.52 6.87
N ARG A 104 -7.48 18.36 7.90
CA ARG A 104 -8.76 18.91 8.38
C ARG A 104 -9.51 19.79 7.39
N VAL A 105 -8.79 20.37 6.43
CA VAL A 105 -9.36 21.28 5.42
C VAL A 105 -9.56 20.61 4.05
N LEU A 106 -9.27 19.31 3.94
CA LEU A 106 -9.45 18.56 2.70
C LEU A 106 -10.90 18.59 2.24
N ARG A 107 -11.06 18.73 0.93
CA ARG A 107 -12.34 18.59 0.23
C ARG A 107 -12.25 17.50 -0.81
N TRP A 108 -13.40 17.11 -1.35
CA TRP A 108 -13.43 16.08 -2.39
C TRP A 108 -12.63 16.49 -3.63
N GLU A 109 -12.55 17.78 -3.96
CA GLU A 109 -11.78 18.26 -5.11
C GLU A 109 -10.26 17.98 -4.98
N ASP A 110 -9.78 17.75 -3.76
CA ASP A 110 -8.37 17.42 -3.51
C ASP A 110 -8.04 15.98 -3.91
N THR A 111 -9.03 15.15 -4.30
CA THR A 111 -8.79 13.83 -4.92
C THR A 111 -8.21 13.91 -6.33
N LYS A 112 -8.14 15.09 -6.95
CA LYS A 112 -7.50 15.28 -8.26
C LYS A 112 -6.01 14.98 -8.21
N TRP A 113 -5.45 14.48 -9.31
CA TRP A 113 -4.01 14.22 -9.44
C TRP A 113 -3.15 15.48 -9.29
N GLY A 114 -1.93 15.29 -8.79
CA GLY A 114 -0.91 16.34 -8.68
C GLY A 114 -0.85 17.01 -7.30
N GLY A 115 -1.36 16.35 -6.25
CA GLY A 115 -1.32 16.90 -4.88
C GLY A 115 0.04 16.75 -4.19
N LEU A 116 0.84 15.74 -4.55
CA LEU A 116 2.20 15.56 -4.06
C LEU A 116 3.17 16.54 -4.73
N LYS A 117 4.05 17.13 -3.92
CA LYS A 117 5.08 18.07 -4.40
C LYS A 117 6.42 17.39 -4.60
N ALA A 118 7.17 17.83 -5.60
CA ALA A 118 8.55 17.36 -5.79
C ALA A 118 9.39 17.71 -4.54
N GLY A 119 10.17 16.75 -4.05
CA GLY A 119 10.98 16.91 -2.85
C GLY A 119 10.20 16.80 -1.53
N GLN A 120 8.94 16.37 -1.56
CA GLN A 120 8.16 16.11 -0.36
C GLN A 120 8.83 15.05 0.52
N VAL A 121 9.11 15.42 1.76
CA VAL A 121 9.74 14.54 2.75
C VAL A 121 8.64 13.71 3.41
N MET A 122 8.75 12.39 3.28
CA MET A 122 7.82 11.43 3.87
C MET A 122 8.37 10.88 5.18
N SER A 123 7.47 10.46 6.07
CA SER A 123 7.88 9.77 7.30
C SER A 123 8.27 8.33 6.99
N GLU A 124 8.98 7.69 7.91
CA GLU A 124 9.20 6.24 7.84
C GLU A 124 7.84 5.51 7.80
N PRO A 125 7.62 4.60 6.82
CA PRO A 125 6.34 3.94 6.65
C PRO A 125 6.05 3.00 7.84
N LYS A 126 4.84 3.11 8.38
CA LYS A 126 4.32 2.31 9.49
C LYS A 126 3.06 1.58 9.02
N PRO A 127 2.91 0.29 9.35
CA PRO A 127 1.69 -0.45 9.04
C PRO A 127 0.43 0.30 9.48
N VAL A 128 -0.48 0.49 8.53
CA VAL A 128 -1.73 1.22 8.75
C VAL A 128 -2.71 0.34 9.53
N PHE A 129 -2.77 -0.95 9.20
CA PHE A 129 -3.59 -1.93 9.90
C PHE A 129 -2.70 -2.94 10.64
N ALA A 130 -3.14 -3.34 11.83
CA ALA A 130 -2.58 -4.51 12.51
C ALA A 130 -3.14 -5.78 11.86
N ARG A 131 -2.33 -6.85 11.83
CA ARG A 131 -2.84 -8.17 11.46
C ARG A 131 -3.78 -8.65 12.57
N ILE A 132 -4.95 -9.16 12.17
CA ILE A 132 -5.85 -9.85 13.10
C ILE A 132 -5.32 -11.27 13.24
N GLU A 133 -4.97 -11.67 14.46
CA GLU A 133 -4.58 -13.04 14.78
C GLU A 133 -5.85 -13.85 15.07
N THR A 134 -6.02 -14.99 14.42
CA THR A 134 -7.03 -15.99 14.80
C THR A 134 -6.35 -17.04 15.67
N GLU A 135 -7.01 -17.49 16.74
CA GLU A 135 -6.50 -18.44 17.75
C GLU A 135 -5.88 -19.74 17.16
N THR A 136 -6.15 -20.05 15.90
CA THR A 136 -5.58 -21.16 15.14
C THR A 136 -4.18 -20.95 14.57
N GLU A 137 -3.61 -19.74 14.60
CA GLU A 137 -2.29 -19.44 14.01
C GLU A 137 -1.10 -19.65 14.98
N GLU A 138 -1.34 -19.89 16.29
CA GLU A 138 -0.27 -20.12 17.27
C GLU A 138 0.55 -21.40 16.98
N ASP A 139 -0.09 -22.46 16.45
CA ASP A 139 0.56 -23.74 16.16
C ASP A 139 1.39 -23.76 14.86
N ALA A 140 1.09 -22.86 13.91
CA ALA A 140 1.80 -22.79 12.62
C ALA A 140 3.12 -22.01 12.71
N GLN A 141 3.24 -21.06 13.65
CA GLN A 141 4.46 -20.28 13.85
C GLN A 141 5.47 -20.92 14.84
N ALA A 142 5.01 -21.78 15.75
CA ALA A 142 5.90 -22.56 16.61
C ALA A 142 6.67 -23.65 15.84
N SER A 143 6.07 -24.23 14.80
CA SER A 143 6.68 -25.30 13.99
C SER A 143 7.73 -24.81 12.98
N SER A 144 7.66 -23.54 12.54
CA SER A 144 8.66 -22.97 11.60
C SER A 144 9.90 -22.39 12.29
N LYS A 145 9.84 -22.03 13.58
CA LYS A 145 11.02 -21.63 14.38
C LYS A 145 11.80 -22.80 14.98
N ALA A 146 11.20 -23.99 15.12
CA ALA A 146 11.88 -25.19 15.64
C ALA A 146 12.79 -25.90 14.61
N ALA A 147 12.66 -25.62 13.30
CA ALA A 147 13.44 -26.26 12.24
C ALA A 147 14.79 -25.58 11.91
N LYS A 148 15.12 -24.44 12.53
CA LYS A 148 16.44 -23.78 12.41
C LYS A 148 17.08 -23.58 13.79
N GLY A 149 17.38 -24.68 14.49
CA GLY A 149 17.89 -24.59 15.86
C GLY A 149 18.56 -25.84 16.42
N GLY A 150 19.54 -26.42 15.71
CA GLY A 150 20.48 -27.40 16.29
C GLY A 150 21.32 -28.06 15.20
N LYS A 151 22.64 -28.26 15.30
CA LYS A 151 23.52 -28.34 16.48
C LYS A 151 24.95 -28.44 15.95
N LYS A 152 25.91 -27.62 16.42
CA LYS A 152 27.30 -28.09 16.58
C LYS A 152 27.82 -27.69 17.96
N LYS A 153 27.86 -28.73 18.78
CA LYS A 153 28.26 -28.83 20.17
C LYS A 153 29.79 -28.86 20.23
N ALA A 154 30.43 -27.84 20.81
CA ALA A 154 31.82 -27.95 21.25
C ALA A 154 31.82 -28.75 22.57
N ARG A 155 32.43 -29.94 22.55
CA ARG A 155 32.66 -30.75 23.76
C ARG A 155 34.15 -30.67 24.08
N SER A 156 34.42 -30.09 25.25
CA SER A 156 35.70 -30.07 25.94
C SER A 156 36.33 -31.46 26.05
N LYS A 157 37.64 -31.55 25.81
CA LYS A 157 38.46 -32.71 26.19
C LYS A 157 39.70 -32.18 26.90
N GLY A 158 39.66 -32.21 28.23
CA GLY A 158 40.83 -32.11 29.09
C GLY A 158 40.85 -33.34 29.98
N LEU A 159 41.86 -34.19 29.80
CA LEU A 159 42.42 -35.09 30.81
C LEU A 159 43.69 -35.71 30.20
N VAL A 160 44.85 -35.50 30.81
CA VAL A 160 45.56 -36.54 31.60
C VAL A 160 46.77 -35.94 32.32
N GLU A 161 46.89 -36.35 33.59
CA GLU A 161 47.99 -36.12 34.53
C GLU A 161 49.33 -36.73 34.06
N ALA A 162 50.43 -36.11 34.49
CA ALA A 162 51.45 -36.69 35.37
C ALA A 162 52.31 -35.55 35.95
#